data_AF-O28090-F1
#
_entry.id   AF-O28090-F1
#
_cell.length_a   1.000
_cell.length_b   1.000
_cell.length_c   1.000
_cell.angle_alpha   90.00
_cell.angle_beta   90.00
_cell.angle_gamma   90.00
#
_symmetry.space_group_name_H-M   'P 1'
#
loop_
_entity.id
_entity.type
_entity.pdbx_description
1 polymer ?
#
loop_
_entity_poly.entity_id
_entity_poly.type
_entity_poly.pdbx_seq_one_letter_code
_entity_poly.pdbx_strand_id
1 'polypeptide(L)' 'MGKTGSVTWVKIKKRNSNEYRLVPTKWQDYKKPGPNQKYTSDGKKRRRIRRSQKSILGVRS' A
#
# COMPACT_ATOMS: atom_id res chain seq x y z
N MET A 1 23.42 -12.12 -17.05
CA MET A 1 22.75 -11.06 -16.26
C MET A 1 21.27 -11.40 -16.17
N GLY A 2 20.77 -11.86 -15.02
CA GLY A 2 19.35 -12.21 -14.88
C GLY A 2 18.49 -10.96 -15.12
N LYS A 3 17.46 -11.06 -15.96
CA LYS A 3 16.44 -10.01 -16.07
C LYS A 3 15.87 -9.81 -14.67
N THR A 4 16.25 -8.72 -14.00
CA THR A 4 15.70 -8.34 -12.69
C THR A 4 14.19 -8.47 -12.78
N GLY A 5 13.60 -9.35 -11.98
CA GLY A 5 12.19 -9.72 -12.11
C GLY A 5 11.33 -8.46 -12.27
N SER A 6 10.60 -8.37 -13.38
CA SER A 6 9.81 -7.18 -13.70
C SER A 6 8.91 -6.85 -12.52
N VAL A 7 9.06 -5.65 -11.94
CA VAL A 7 8.19 -5.19 -10.87
C VAL A 7 6.92 -4.67 -11.49
N THR A 8 5.81 -5.37 -11.27
CA THR A 8 4.49 -4.85 -11.62
C THR A 8 4.11 -3.74 -10.65
N TRP A 9 3.66 -2.61 -11.19
CA TRP A 9 3.27 -1.42 -10.43
C TRP A 9 1.76 -1.22 -10.50
N VAL A 10 1.18 -0.83 -9.37
CA VAL A 10 -0.24 -0.51 -9.22
C VAL A 10 -0.40 0.96 -8.84
N LYS A 11 -1.38 1.64 -9.45
CA LYS A 11 -1.69 3.04 -9.13
C LYS A 11 -2.52 3.12 -7.85
N ILE A 12 -2.14 4.03 -6.97
CA ILE A 12 -2.81 4.23 -5.68
C ILE A 12 -3.19 5.71 -5.56
N LYS A 13 -4.49 5.99 -5.41
CA LYS A 13 -5.01 7.36 -5.24
C LYS A 13 -4.59 7.93 -3.88
N LYS A 14 -4.07 9.16 -3.87
CA LYS A 14 -3.82 9.90 -2.62
C LYS A 14 -5.15 10.33 -1.98
N ARG A 15 -5.19 10.46 -0.66
CA ARG A 15 -6.38 10.96 0.04
C ARG A 15 -6.61 12.42 -0.36
N ASN A 16 -7.85 12.79 -0.67
CA ASN A 16 -8.27 14.16 -0.98
C ASN A 16 -7.47 14.84 -2.10
N SER A 17 -6.91 14.06 -3.03
CA SER A 17 -6.16 14.58 -4.18
C SER A 17 -6.47 13.75 -5.42
N ASN A 18 -6.32 14.36 -6.60
CA ASN A 18 -6.39 13.70 -7.90
C ASN A 18 -5.07 13.04 -8.30
N GLU A 19 -4.07 13.08 -7.42
CA GLU A 19 -2.77 12.48 -7.66
C GLU A 19 -2.75 10.97 -7.34
N TYR A 20 -1.84 10.28 -8.05
CA TYR A 20 -1.57 8.86 -7.87
C TYR A 20 -0.11 8.64 -7.52
N ARG A 21 0.15 7.54 -6.82
CA ARG A 21 1.50 7.00 -6.66
C ARG A 21 1.55 5.57 -7.17
N LEU A 22 2.69 5.19 -7.72
CA LEU A 22 2.95 3.80 -8.09
C LEU A 22 3.50 3.05 -6.89
N VAL A 23 2.94 1.86 -6.65
CA VAL A 23 3.38 0.95 -5.61
C VAL A 23 3.56 -0.44 -6.21
N PRO A 24 4.60 -1.21 -5.85
CA PRO A 24 4.71 -2.58 -6.30
C PRO A 24 3.47 -3.38 -5.92
N THR A 25 3.01 -4.30 -6.77
CA THR A 25 1.82 -5.14 -6.52
C THR A 25 1.84 -5.82 -5.15
N LYS A 26 3.01 -6.25 -4.66
CA LYS A 26 3.22 -6.80 -3.31
C LYS A 26 2.68 -5.92 -2.17
N TRP A 27 2.64 -4.61 -2.36
CA TRP A 27 2.20 -3.62 -1.38
C TRP A 27 0.91 -2.92 -1.79
N GLN A 28 0.13 -3.48 -2.73
CA GLN A 28 -1.12 -2.87 -3.17
C GLN A 28 -2.13 -2.77 -2.01
N ASP A 29 -2.30 -3.85 -1.25
CA ASP A 29 -3.34 -3.98 -0.21
C ASP A 29 -2.91 -3.45 1.15
N TYR A 30 -1.61 -3.24 1.36
CA TYR A 30 -1.06 -2.88 2.65
C TYR A 30 -0.06 -1.74 2.56
N LYS A 31 -0.04 -0.89 3.58
CA LYS A 31 1.03 0.07 3.82
C LYS A 31 1.73 -0.24 5.14
N LYS A 32 2.97 0.23 5.28
CA LYS A 32 3.63 0.27 6.58
C LYS A 32 2.92 1.29 7.48
N PRO A 33 2.79 1.00 8.78
CA PRO A 33 2.32 2.00 9.73
C PRO A 33 3.32 3.15 9.82
N GLY A 34 2.81 4.37 9.99
CA GLY A 34 3.66 5.49 10.40
C GLY A 34 4.15 5.32 11.86
N PRO A 35 5.09 6.17 12.32
CA PRO A 35 5.63 6.10 13.68
C PRO A 35 4.54 6.04 14.76
N ASN A 36 3.54 6.92 14.65
CA ASN A 36 2.42 7.02 15.59
C ASN A 36 1.29 6.02 15.34
N GLN A 37 1.48 5.07 14.41
CA GLN A 37 0.51 4.01 14.08
C GLN A 37 1.08 2.60 14.32
N LYS A 38 2.24 2.51 14.98
CA LYS A 38 2.99 1.27 15.18
C LYS A 38 2.33 0.33 16.20
N TYR A 39 1.50 0.84 17.12
CA TYR A 39 0.82 0.06 18.14
C TYR A 39 -0.70 0.26 18.09
N THR A 40 -1.49 -0.75 18.45
CA THR A 40 -2.93 -0.63 18.71
C THR A 40 -3.16 0.02 20.08
N SER A 41 -4.42 0.39 20.39
CA SER A 41 -4.85 0.77 21.74
C SER A 41 -4.43 -0.26 22.79
N ASP A 42 -4.57 -1.55 22.44
CA ASP A 42 -4.24 -2.67 23.34
C ASP A 42 -2.72 -2.97 23.38
N GLY A 43 -1.87 -2.07 22.88
CA GLY A 43 -0.40 -2.23 22.89
C GLY A 43 0.17 -3.21 21.87
N LYS A 44 -0.64 -3.81 20.98
CA LYS A 44 -0.16 -4.78 19.97
C LYS A 44 0.55 -4.06 18.81
N LYS A 45 1.73 -4.54 18.42
CA LYS A 45 2.50 -3.97 17.31
C LYS A 45 1.84 -4.24 15.95
N ARG A 46 1.41 -3.18 15.26
CA ARG A 46 0.95 -3.21 13.86
C ARG A 46 2.16 -3.36 12.94
N ARG A 47 2.17 -4.39 12.09
CA ARG A 47 3.22 -4.59 11.06
C ARG A 47 2.82 -4.00 9.71
N ARG A 48 1.52 -3.97 9.42
CA ARG A 48 0.90 -3.51 8.17
C ARG A 48 -0.47 -2.89 8.48
N ILE A 49 -0.88 -1.93 7.68
CA ILE A 49 -2.21 -1.32 7.69
C ILE A 49 -2.86 -1.62 6.35
N ARG A 50 -4.07 -2.22 6.37
CA ARG A 50 -4.86 -2.47 5.15
C ARG A 50 -5.20 -1.13 4.48
N ARG A 51 -5.03 -1.05 3.17
CA ARG A 51 -5.46 0.11 2.37
C ARG A 51 -6.95 0.02 2.09
N SER A 52 -7.56 1.19 1.90
CA SER A 52 -8.92 1.24 1.38
C SER A 52 -8.94 0.70 -0.05
N GLN A 53 -9.89 -0.18 -0.36
CA GLN A 53 -10.06 -0.75 -1.69
C GLN A 53 -10.33 0.33 -2.74
N LYS A 54 -11.12 1.36 -2.38
CA LYS A 54 -11.41 2.53 -3.23
C LYS A 54 -10.15 3.32 -3.66
N SER A 55 -9.03 3.17 -2.94
CA SER A 55 -7.78 3.86 -3.27
C SER A 55 -6.90 3.08 -4.24
N ILE A 56 -7.16 1.78 -4.47
CA ILE A 56 -6.34 0.96 -5.37
C ILE A 56 -6.95 1.02 -6.77
N LEU A 57 -6.22 1.60 -7.72
CA LEU A 57 -6.63 1.64 -9.12
C LEU A 57 -5.90 0.53 -9.88
N GLY A 58 -6.68 -0.44 -10.39
CA GLY A 58 -6.16 -1.54 -11.19
C GLY A 58 -6.36 -2.94 -10.59
N VAL A 59 -7.02 -3.08 -9.45
CA VAL A 59 -7.57 -4.39 -9.04
C VAL A 59 -8.82 -4.59 -9.86
N ARG A 60 -8.74 -5.37 -10.94
CA ARG A 60 -9.92 -6.06 -11.44
C ARG A 60 -10.28 -7.07 -10.36
N SER A 61 -11.46 -6.92 -9.75
CA SER A 61 -12.03 -7.93 -8.86
C SER A 61 -12.16 -9.26 -9.58
#